data_AF-A0A9D8DIC9-F1
#
_entry.id   AF-A0A9D8DIC9-F1
#
_cell.length_a   1.000
_cell.length_b   1.000
_cell.length_c   1.000
_cell.angle_alpha   90.00
_cell.angle_beta   90.00
_cell.angle_gamma   90.00
#
_symmetry.space_group_name_H-M   'P 1'
#
loop_
_entity.id
_entity.type
_entity.pdbx_description
1 polymer ?
#
loop_
_entity_poly.entity_id
_entity_poly.type
_entity_poly.pdbx_seq_one_letter_code
_entity_poly.pdbx_strand_id
1 'polypeptide(L)'
;MSTDTKAAELAPNPVTIGVVLVLLTLLLLAGLGTKEWWPFTGWRLYSNMKGPTSGSYFAYRVDPSGEEHAVDYHDLPYAYARAPYILEKFPKLSAAERGGVCDALAHGEREAGRPVEEILIYWERRRVVPVGTKRHTKLLERELYATCGEERS
;
A
#
# COMPACT_ATOMS: atom_id res chain seq x y z
N MET A 1 -33.95 -8.43 48.07
CA MET A 1 -32.93 -8.00 49.06
C MET A 1 -31.69 -8.87 48.83
N SER A 2 -31.05 -8.68 47.67
CA SER A 2 -29.71 -8.07 47.51
C SER A 2 -28.60 -8.80 48.26
N THR A 3 -28.00 -9.81 47.61
CA THR A 3 -26.64 -10.24 47.90
C THR A 3 -25.73 -9.59 46.87
N ASP A 4 -25.14 -8.48 47.29
CA ASP A 4 -24.12 -7.70 46.60
C ASP A 4 -22.85 -8.56 46.48
N THR A 5 -22.60 -9.15 45.30
CA THR A 5 -21.30 -9.75 44.99
C THR A 5 -20.32 -8.61 44.77
N LYS A 6 -19.78 -8.05 45.85
CA LYS A 6 -18.59 -7.20 45.76
C LYS A 6 -17.46 -8.07 45.23
N ALA A 7 -17.10 -7.85 43.97
CA ALA A 7 -15.84 -8.31 43.42
C ALA A 7 -14.75 -7.91 44.42
N ALA A 8 -14.11 -8.89 45.03
CA ALA A 8 -12.92 -8.65 45.83
C ALA A 8 -11.89 -8.04 44.88
N GLU A 9 -11.73 -6.72 44.92
CA GLU A 9 -10.59 -6.03 44.32
C GLU A 9 -9.34 -6.70 44.90
N LEU A 10 -8.71 -7.54 44.09
CA LEU A 10 -7.46 -8.19 44.45
C LEU A 10 -6.42 -7.07 44.54
N ALA A 11 -6.23 -6.54 45.75
CA ALA A 11 -5.18 -5.58 46.02
C ALA A 11 -3.86 -6.19 45.52
N PRO A 12 -3.11 -5.48 44.65
CA PRO A 12 -1.93 -6.05 44.03
C PRO A 12 -0.93 -6.50 45.09
N ASN A 13 -0.44 -7.74 44.96
CA ASN A 13 0.52 -8.32 45.89
C ASN A 13 1.77 -7.43 45.96
N PRO A 14 2.29 -7.08 47.16
CA PRO A 14 3.49 -6.25 47.30
C PRO A 14 4.70 -6.77 46.53
N VAL A 15 4.80 -8.09 46.33
CA VAL A 15 5.83 -8.71 45.49
C VAL A 15 5.66 -8.32 44.03
N THR A 16 4.44 -8.36 43.51
CA THR A 16 4.12 -7.95 42.13
C THR A 16 4.44 -6.48 41.92
N ILE A 17 4.08 -5.61 42.88
CA ILE A 17 4.40 -4.19 42.84
C ILE A 17 5.92 -4.00 42.81
N GLY A 18 6.67 -4.71 43.66
CA GLY A 18 8.13 -4.66 43.68
C GLY A 18 8.77 -5.07 42.35
N VAL A 19 8.31 -6.18 41.76
CA VAL A 19 8.80 -6.66 40.45
C VAL A 19 8.50 -5.65 39.35
N VAL A 20 7.29 -5.10 39.30
CA VAL A 20 6.89 -4.09 38.31
C VAL A 20 7.74 -2.83 38.46
N LEU A 21 7.96 -2.35 39.67
CA LEU A 21 8.81 -1.17 39.92
C LEU A 21 10.26 -1.41 39.50
N VAL A 22 10.82 -2.59 39.76
CA VAL A 22 12.16 -2.96 39.29
C VAL A 22 12.23 -2.97 37.76
N LEU A 23 11.26 -3.60 37.09
CA LEU A 23 11.20 -3.64 35.62
C LEU A 23 11.06 -2.24 35.00
N LEU A 24 10.19 -1.40 35.57
CA LEU A 24 9.99 -0.02 35.11
C LEU A 24 11.25 0.83 35.33
N THR A 25 11.94 0.65 36.46
CA THR A 25 13.19 1.35 36.76
C THR A 25 14.29 0.94 35.78
N LEU A 26 14.43 -0.36 35.50
CA LEU A 26 15.39 -0.86 34.51
C LEU A 26 15.08 -0.33 33.10
N LEU A 27 13.80 -0.26 32.72
CA LEU A 27 13.37 0.31 31.43
C LEU A 27 13.70 1.80 31.32
N LEU A 28 13.44 2.59 32.37
CA LEU A 28 13.79 4.01 32.45
C LEU A 28 15.30 4.22 32.34
N LEU A 29 16.09 3.44 33.07
CA LEU A 29 17.55 3.50 33.02
C LEU A 29 18.09 3.12 31.63
N ALA A 30 17.48 2.14 30.96
CA ALA A 30 17.83 1.77 29.59
C ALA A 30 17.53 2.89 28.58
N GLY A 31 16.49 3.69 28.79
CA GLY A 31 16.15 4.83 27.93
C GLY A 31 16.97 6.11 28.19
N LEU A 32 17.53 6.28 29.38
CA LEU A 32 18.30 7.49 29.76
C LEU A 32 19.78 7.42 29.35
N GLY A 33 20.30 6.23 29.04
CA GLY A 33 21.67 6.06 28.55
C GLY A 33 21.78 6.19 27.04
N THR A 34 22.61 7.10 26.53
CA THR A 34 23.02 7.14 25.11
C THR A 34 24.03 6.05 24.73
N LYS A 35 24.39 5.19 25.70
CA LYS A 35 25.43 4.18 25.56
C LYS A 35 24.76 2.81 25.43
N GLU A 36 24.68 2.32 24.19
CA GLU A 36 24.20 0.98 23.86
C GLU A 36 25.18 -0.07 24.41
N TRP A 37 25.02 -0.45 25.68
CA TRP A 37 25.80 -1.53 26.32
C TRP A 37 25.25 -2.93 26.02
N TRP A 38 24.21 -3.02 25.19
CA TRP A 38 23.54 -4.27 24.85
C TRP A 38 24.00 -4.82 23.49
N PRO A 39 24.57 -6.03 23.41
CA PRO A 39 25.00 -6.63 22.15
C PRO A 39 23.85 -7.06 21.22
N PHE A 40 22.59 -6.94 21.67
CA PHE A 40 21.40 -7.41 20.95
C PHE A 40 20.39 -6.32 20.56
N THR A 41 20.66 -5.04 20.84
CA THR A 41 19.80 -3.91 20.40
C THR A 41 20.40 -3.12 19.23
N GLY A 42 21.55 -3.54 18.69
CA GLY A 42 22.13 -3.06 17.43
C GLY A 42 21.31 -3.44 16.17
N TRP A 43 20.02 -3.72 16.34
CA TRP A 43 19.07 -3.70 15.25
C TRP A 43 18.89 -2.22 14.92
N ARG A 44 19.81 -1.66 14.14
CA ARG A 44 19.42 -0.57 13.26
C ARG A 44 18.17 -1.08 12.57
N LEU A 45 17.03 -0.50 12.93
CA LEU A 45 15.79 -0.62 12.19
C LEU A 45 16.11 0.04 10.84
N TYR A 46 16.80 -0.68 9.98
CA TYR A 46 16.84 -0.41 8.57
C TYR A 46 15.43 -0.73 8.10
N SER A 47 14.50 0.22 8.32
CA SER A 47 13.44 0.38 7.36
C SER A 47 14.19 0.63 6.08
N ASN A 48 14.26 -0.38 5.22
CA ASN A 48 14.86 -0.24 3.91
C ASN A 48 14.01 0.82 3.22
N MET A 49 14.41 2.09 3.34
CA MET A 49 13.65 3.20 2.84
C MET A 49 13.66 3.00 1.35
N LYS A 50 12.52 2.57 0.79
CA LYS A 50 12.31 2.55 -0.66
C LYS A 50 12.80 3.92 -1.14
N GLY A 51 13.79 3.89 -2.03
CA GLY A 51 14.42 5.11 -2.54
C GLY A 51 13.35 6.03 -3.15
N PRO A 52 13.69 7.29 -3.47
CA PRO A 52 12.74 8.23 -4.02
C PRO A 52 12.17 7.78 -5.38
N THR A 53 12.75 6.75 -6.00
CA THR A 53 12.30 6.17 -7.26
C THR A 53 11.56 4.85 -7.02
N SER A 54 10.43 4.68 -7.69
CA SER A 54 9.62 3.45 -7.69
C SER A 54 9.16 3.13 -9.11
N GLY A 55 9.18 1.85 -9.48
CA GLY A 55 8.59 1.35 -10.73
C GLY A 55 7.33 0.53 -10.44
N SER A 56 6.27 0.74 -11.21
CA SER A 56 5.04 -0.08 -11.13
C SER A 56 4.29 -0.10 -12.46
N TYR A 57 3.29 -0.97 -12.56
CA TYR A 57 2.36 -1.04 -13.69
C TYR A 57 1.15 -0.14 -13.44
N PHE A 58 0.76 0.61 -14.47
CA PHE A 58 -0.38 1.52 -14.45
C PHE A 58 -1.28 1.26 -15.65
N ALA A 59 -2.58 1.31 -15.44
CA ALA A 59 -3.57 1.18 -16.51
C ALA A 59 -4.09 2.54 -16.96
N TYR A 60 -4.33 2.64 -18.26
CA TYR A 60 -4.94 3.79 -18.92
C TYR A 60 -6.06 3.27 -19.80
N ARG A 61 -7.15 4.03 -19.91
CA ARG A 61 -8.17 3.82 -20.94
C ARG A 61 -7.92 4.76 -22.10
N VAL A 62 -8.21 4.29 -23.30
CA VAL A 62 -8.33 5.11 -24.50
C VAL A 62 -9.81 5.36 -24.73
N ASP A 63 -10.19 6.61 -24.88
CA ASP A 63 -11.57 6.98 -25.24
C ASP A 63 -11.79 6.94 -26.76
N PRO A 64 -13.05 7.09 -27.25
CA PRO A 64 -13.36 7.07 -28.67
C PRO A 64 -12.73 8.22 -29.50
N SER A 65 -12.18 9.24 -28.84
CA SER A 65 -11.42 10.32 -29.50
C SER A 65 -9.94 9.99 -29.65
N GLY A 66 -9.49 8.87 -29.06
CA GLY A 66 -8.09 8.46 -29.03
C GLY A 66 -7.30 9.08 -27.88
N GLU A 67 -7.94 9.75 -26.92
CA GLU A 67 -7.24 10.34 -25.77
C GLU A 67 -7.02 9.30 -24.67
N GLU A 68 -5.81 9.29 -24.11
CA GLU A 68 -5.43 8.42 -23.00
C GLU A 68 -5.79 9.06 -21.65
N HIS A 69 -6.54 8.32 -20.83
CA HIS A 69 -6.90 8.72 -19.48
C HIS A 69 -6.40 7.68 -18.49
N ALA A 70 -5.67 8.13 -17.46
CA ALA A 70 -5.25 7.23 -16.39
C ALA A 70 -6.50 6.65 -15.70
N VAL A 71 -6.49 5.35 -15.42
CA VAL A 71 -7.55 4.70 -14.64
C VAL A 71 -7.46 5.20 -13.19
N ASP A 72 -8.48 5.92 -12.74
CA ASP A 72 -8.60 6.33 -11.34
C ASP A 72 -9.44 5.30 -10.57
N TYR A 73 -8.74 4.44 -9.83
CA TYR A 73 -9.36 3.40 -9.02
C TYR A 73 -10.20 3.92 -7.86
N HIS A 74 -10.02 5.18 -7.45
CA HIS A 74 -10.87 5.78 -6.41
C HIS A 74 -12.26 6.12 -6.93
N ASP A 75 -12.38 6.36 -8.24
CA ASP A 75 -13.62 6.67 -8.93
C ASP A 75 -14.27 5.42 -9.58
N LEU A 76 -13.74 4.24 -9.27
CA LEU A 76 -14.30 2.95 -9.65
C LEU A 76 -15.05 2.29 -8.48
N PRO A 77 -15.95 1.32 -8.76
CA PRO A 77 -16.58 0.54 -7.70
C PRO A 77 -15.54 -0.08 -6.75
N TYR A 78 -15.91 -0.25 -5.48
CA TYR A 78 -14.97 -0.71 -4.43
C TYR A 78 -14.25 -2.03 -4.76
N ALA A 79 -14.86 -2.89 -5.58
CA ALA A 79 -14.25 -4.12 -6.10
C ALA A 79 -12.88 -3.89 -6.77
N TYR A 80 -12.67 -2.70 -7.34
CA TYR A 80 -11.45 -2.30 -8.04
C TYR A 80 -10.38 -1.65 -7.16
N ALA A 81 -10.67 -1.40 -5.88
CA ALA A 81 -9.73 -0.72 -4.96
C ALA A 81 -8.38 -1.44 -4.82
N ARG A 82 -8.33 -2.75 -5.11
CA ARG A 82 -7.10 -3.56 -5.06
C ARG A 82 -6.52 -3.90 -6.44
N ALA A 83 -7.11 -3.41 -7.53
CA ALA A 83 -6.60 -3.64 -8.88
C ALA A 83 -5.12 -3.24 -9.06
N PRO A 84 -4.58 -2.16 -8.43
CA PRO A 84 -3.16 -1.85 -8.48
C PRO A 84 -2.24 -3.01 -8.03
N TYR A 85 -2.65 -3.79 -7.02
CA TYR A 85 -1.87 -4.94 -6.54
C TYR A 85 -1.89 -6.13 -7.51
N ILE A 86 -2.95 -6.25 -8.31
CA ILE A 86 -3.03 -7.25 -9.37
C ILE A 86 -2.14 -6.83 -10.53
N LEU A 87 -2.12 -5.54 -10.87
CA LEU A 87 -1.24 -4.99 -11.90
C LEU A 87 0.25 -5.19 -11.58
N GLU A 88 0.67 -5.14 -10.31
CA GLU A 88 2.05 -5.50 -9.92
C GLU A 88 2.44 -6.93 -10.34
N LYS A 89 1.47 -7.83 -10.50
CA LYS A 89 1.67 -9.22 -10.92
C LYS A 89 1.42 -9.45 -12.41
N PHE A 90 0.97 -8.43 -13.14
CA PHE A 90 0.58 -8.53 -14.56
C PHE A 90 1.62 -9.23 -15.46
N PRO A 91 2.94 -9.00 -15.31
CA PRO A 91 3.94 -9.71 -16.13
C PRO A 91 4.01 -11.20 -15.89
N LYS A 92 3.55 -11.67 -14.74
CA LYS A 92 3.57 -13.08 -14.33
C LYS A 92 2.29 -13.82 -14.72
N LEU A 93 1.26 -13.08 -15.15
CA LEU A 93 -0.02 -13.65 -15.60
C LEU A 93 0.13 -14.28 -16.99
N SER A 94 -0.65 -15.33 -17.24
CA SER A 94 -0.84 -15.91 -18.57
C SER A 94 -1.58 -14.94 -19.51
N ALA A 95 -1.54 -15.20 -20.82
CA ALA A 95 -2.23 -14.35 -21.79
C ALA A 95 -3.75 -14.23 -21.51
N ALA A 96 -4.40 -15.34 -21.16
CA ALA A 96 -5.82 -15.35 -20.82
C ALA A 96 -6.13 -14.53 -19.55
N GLU A 97 -5.29 -14.65 -18.50
CA GLU A 97 -5.44 -13.85 -17.28
C GLU A 97 -5.19 -12.36 -17.51
N ARG A 98 -4.22 -12.01 -18.38
CA ARG A 98 -3.99 -10.62 -18.78
C ARG A 98 -5.20 -10.03 -19.51
N GLY A 99 -5.79 -10.80 -20.43
CA GLY A 99 -7.05 -10.45 -21.09
C GLY A 99 -8.16 -10.20 -20.07
N GLY A 100 -8.37 -11.13 -19.14
CA GLY A 100 -9.38 -10.98 -18.08
C GLY A 100 -9.17 -9.77 -17.17
N VAL A 101 -7.92 -9.40 -16.88
CA VAL A 101 -7.62 -8.15 -16.14
C VAL A 101 -8.00 -6.92 -16.97
N CYS A 102 -7.66 -6.90 -18.25
CA CYS A 102 -8.02 -5.81 -19.16
C CYS A 102 -9.54 -5.66 -19.31
N ASP A 103 -10.26 -6.77 -19.51
CA ASP A 103 -11.72 -6.80 -19.61
C ASP A 103 -12.37 -6.28 -18.31
N ALA A 104 -11.86 -6.72 -17.16
CA ALA A 104 -12.35 -6.26 -15.88
C ALA A 104 -12.17 -4.74 -15.70
N LEU A 105 -11.01 -4.20 -16.09
CA LEU A 105 -10.73 -2.76 -16.03
C LEU A 105 -11.64 -1.97 -16.98
N ALA A 106 -11.79 -2.44 -18.23
CA ALA A 106 -12.70 -1.84 -19.20
C ALA A 106 -14.15 -1.84 -18.68
N HIS A 107 -14.57 -2.96 -18.08
CA HIS A 107 -15.89 -3.07 -17.45
C HIS A 107 -16.08 -2.05 -16.32
N GLY A 108 -15.11 -1.92 -15.42
CA GLY A 108 -15.20 -0.96 -14.31
C GLY A 108 -15.31 0.49 -14.78
N GLU A 109 -14.51 0.86 -15.78
CA GLU A 109 -14.58 2.20 -16.40
C GLU A 109 -15.94 2.46 -17.07
N ARG A 110 -16.49 1.45 -17.77
CA ARG A 110 -17.83 1.52 -18.37
C ARG A 110 -18.93 1.64 -17.30
N GLU A 111 -18.84 0.90 -16.18
CA GLU A 111 -19.75 1.04 -15.04
C GLU A 111 -19.70 2.44 -14.41
N ALA A 112 -18.52 3.06 -14.41
CA ALA A 112 -18.34 4.45 -13.99
C ALA A 112 -18.78 5.48 -15.04
N GLY A 113 -19.40 5.03 -16.15
CA GLY A 113 -19.94 5.90 -17.20
C GLY A 113 -18.89 6.46 -18.16
N ARG A 114 -17.68 5.89 -18.18
CA ARG A 114 -16.57 6.36 -19.01
C ARG A 114 -16.43 5.46 -20.25
N PRO A 115 -16.37 6.03 -21.46
CA PRO A 115 -16.22 5.23 -22.66
C PRO A 115 -14.80 4.65 -22.73
N VAL A 116 -14.71 3.42 -23.22
CA VAL A 116 -13.46 2.66 -23.33
C VAL A 116 -13.42 2.00 -24.69
N GLU A 117 -12.48 2.41 -25.52
CA GLU A 117 -12.12 1.73 -26.77
C GLU A 117 -11.01 0.69 -26.53
N GLU A 118 -10.05 1.02 -25.68
CA GLU A 118 -8.91 0.16 -25.39
C GLU A 118 -8.37 0.39 -23.97
N ILE A 119 -7.76 -0.66 -23.39
CA ILE A 119 -6.99 -0.56 -22.16
C ILE A 119 -5.50 -0.70 -22.47
N LEU A 120 -4.70 0.27 -22.02
CA LEU A 120 -3.25 0.27 -22.12
C LEU A 120 -2.64 0.02 -20.74
N ILE A 121 -1.68 -0.89 -20.68
CA ILE A 121 -0.89 -1.13 -19.49
C ILE A 121 0.53 -0.63 -19.73
N TYR A 122 0.95 0.33 -18.93
CA TYR A 122 2.30 0.90 -18.95
C TYR A 122 3.11 0.42 -17.75
N TRP A 123 4.38 0.10 -17.97
CA TRP A 123 5.37 0.12 -16.91
C TRP A 123 5.88 1.55 -16.76
N GLU A 124 5.77 2.12 -15.56
CA GLU A 124 6.25 3.47 -15.31
C GLU A 124 7.24 3.51 -14.17
N ARG A 125 8.35 4.21 -14.40
CA ARG A 125 9.30 4.59 -13.35
C ARG A 125 9.02 6.02 -12.94
N ARG A 126 8.69 6.21 -11.67
CA ARG A 126 8.36 7.51 -11.09
C ARG A 126 9.33 7.86 -9.97
N ARG A 127 9.64 9.15 -9.81
CA ARG A 127 10.42 9.68 -8.69
C ARG A 127 9.58 10.65 -7.87
N VAL A 128 9.52 10.43 -6.57
CA VAL A 128 8.96 11.37 -5.62
C VAL A 128 9.98 12.49 -5.38
N VAL A 129 9.61 13.70 -5.75
CA VAL A 129 10.40 14.91 -5.57
C VAL A 129 9.72 15.77 -4.50
N PRO A 130 10.40 16.15 -3.42
CA PRO A 130 9.87 17.10 -2.47
C PRO A 130 9.81 18.49 -3.12
N VAL A 131 8.65 19.14 -3.07
CA VAL A 131 8.46 20.54 -3.51
C VAL A 131 7.84 21.29 -2.33
N GLY A 132 8.70 21.95 -1.54
CA GLY A 132 8.31 22.54 -0.26
C GLY A 132 7.83 21.47 0.73
N THR A 133 6.60 21.62 1.25
CA THR A 133 5.95 20.65 2.14
C THR A 133 5.18 19.55 1.39
N LYS A 134 5.00 19.67 0.07
CA LYS A 134 4.26 18.72 -0.75
C LYS A 134 5.20 17.73 -1.43
N ARG A 135 4.72 16.51 -1.64
CA ARG A 135 5.41 15.49 -2.42
C ARG A 135 4.80 15.46 -3.81
N HIS A 136 5.63 15.66 -4.83
CA HIS A 136 5.22 15.54 -6.22
C HIS A 136 5.81 14.29 -6.81
N THR A 137 5.02 13.57 -7.59
CA THR A 137 5.49 12.39 -8.31
C THR A 137 5.83 12.82 -9.73
N LYS A 138 7.10 12.72 -10.10
CA LYS A 138 7.59 12.98 -11.45
C LYS A 138 7.74 11.66 -12.21
N LEU A 139 7.07 11.54 -13.36
CA LEU A 139 7.32 10.45 -14.30
C LEU A 139 8.73 10.58 -14.87
N LEU A 140 9.54 9.53 -14.74
CA LEU A 140 10.89 9.48 -15.30
C LEU A 140 10.90 8.73 -16.63
N GLU A 141 10.16 7.62 -16.70
CA GLU A 141 10.17 6.69 -17.82
C GLU A 141 8.79 6.03 -17.89
N ARG A 142 8.30 5.83 -19.11
CA ARG A 142 7.07 5.10 -19.41
C ARG A 142 7.34 4.18 -20.60
N GLU A 143 6.97 2.93 -20.46
CA GLU A 143 7.10 1.90 -21.49
C GLU A 143 5.75 1.19 -21.64
N LEU A 144 5.23 1.13 -22.87
CA LEU A 144 4.00 0.40 -23.16
C LEU A 144 4.27 -1.10 -23.00
N TYR A 145 3.58 -1.73 -22.07
CA TYR A 145 3.76 -3.15 -21.76
C TYR A 145 2.74 -4.03 -22.46
N ALA A 146 1.47 -3.61 -22.47
CA ALA A 146 0.40 -4.33 -23.13
C ALA A 146 -0.69 -3.38 -23.63
N THR A 147 -1.30 -3.79 -24.73
CA THR A 147 -2.42 -3.12 -25.37
C THR A 147 -3.54 -4.15 -25.43
N CYS A 148 -4.69 -3.83 -24.85
CA CYS A 148 -5.84 -4.71 -24.74
C CYS A 148 -7.04 -4.01 -25.36
N GLY A 149 -7.18 -4.14 -26.67
CA GLY A 149 -8.40 -3.79 -27.40
C GLY A 149 -9.31 -5.00 -27.49
N GLU A 150 -10.62 -4.75 -27.62
CA GLU A 150 -11.56 -5.76 -28.09
C GLU A 150 -10.99 -6.28 -29.43
N GLU A 151 -10.63 -7.57 -29.51
CA GLU A 151 -10.17 -8.18 -30.76
C GLU A 151 -11.15 -7.77 -31.86
N ARG A 152 -10.68 -7.00 -32.86
CA ARG A 152 -11.41 -6.85 -34.12
C ARG A 152 -11.47 -8.24 -34.77
N SER A 153 -12.49 -9.01 -34.43
CA SER A 153 -12.96 -10.16 -35.21
C SER A 153 -13.78 -9.67 -36.39
#